data_AF-A0A842QYS8-F1
#
_entry.id   AF-A0A842QYS8-F1
#
_cell.length_a   1.000
_cell.length_b   1.000
_cell.length_c   1.000
_cell.angle_alpha   90.00
_cell.angle_beta   90.00
_cell.angle_gamma   90.00
#
_symmetry.space_group_name_H-M   'P 1'
#
loop_
_entity.id
_entity.type
_entity.pdbx_description
1 polymer ?
#
loop_
_entity_poly.entity_id
_entity_poly.type
_entity_poly.pdbx_seq_one_letter_code
_entity_poly.pdbx_strand_id
1 'polypeptide(L)'
;MNEFSILTYMLSQRGEHIGATEEQLMDKLNLKDKGGMPYLHELLDSYAEHLSLLGLKLARNHLENTWFITFDEELHAIGKVNPFHGRTRLASTLVAILVAMICDGDSPRISRVKEIRRKKDILMDIKDLTDLGLISVDGDEIKLRGKVGYYINLLEFMDLFETFLREKY
;
A
#
# COMPACT_ATOMS: atom_id res chain seq x y z
N MET A 1 5.33 22.52 -18.87
CA MET A 1 5.87 21.40 -18.08
C MET A 1 5.79 20.18 -18.98
N ASN A 2 6.88 19.43 -19.20
CA ASN A 2 6.80 18.21 -20.02
C ASN A 2 6.11 17.08 -19.22
N GLU A 3 5.74 16.00 -19.89
CA GLU A 3 4.99 14.87 -19.32
C GLU A 3 5.69 14.28 -18.09
N PHE A 4 7.00 14.06 -18.16
CA PHE A 4 7.78 13.54 -17.04
C PHE A 4 7.82 14.49 -15.85
N SER A 5 7.83 15.81 -16.09
CA SER A 5 7.77 16.80 -15.01
C SER A 5 6.38 16.81 -14.36
N ILE A 6 5.31 16.62 -15.14
CA ILE A 6 3.94 16.47 -14.63
C ILE A 6 3.85 15.19 -13.79
N LEU A 7 4.32 14.06 -14.32
CA LEU A 7 4.37 12.78 -13.58
C LEU A 7 5.17 12.91 -12.30
N THR A 8 6.37 13.49 -12.35
CA THR A 8 7.20 13.73 -11.17
C THR A 8 6.45 14.54 -10.13
N TYR A 9 5.82 15.65 -10.53
CA TYR A 9 5.06 16.50 -9.62
C TYR A 9 3.89 15.75 -8.99
N MET A 10 3.08 15.07 -9.79
CA MET A 10 1.86 14.37 -9.33
C MET A 10 2.20 13.16 -8.44
N LEU A 11 3.19 12.36 -8.84
CA LEU A 11 3.51 11.10 -8.19
C LEU A 11 4.45 11.25 -6.98
N SER A 12 5.11 12.41 -6.83
CA SER A 12 5.93 12.74 -5.66
C SER A 12 5.17 13.41 -4.52
N GLN A 13 3.88 13.69 -4.67
CA GLN A 13 3.07 14.29 -3.60
C GLN A 13 3.13 13.44 -2.32
N ARG A 14 3.19 14.12 -1.17
CA ARG A 14 3.24 13.54 0.18
C ARG A 14 2.28 14.31 1.09
N GLY A 15 1.66 13.64 2.05
CA GLY A 15 0.73 14.25 3.00
C GLY A 15 -0.62 13.55 2.98
N GLU A 16 -1.71 14.31 2.98
CA GLU A 16 -3.09 13.76 2.93
C GLU A 16 -3.40 13.06 1.61
N HIS A 17 -2.71 13.44 0.52
CA HIS A 17 -2.81 12.81 -0.79
C HIS A 17 -1.41 12.39 -1.25
N ILE A 18 -1.18 11.08 -1.33
CA ILE A 18 0.10 10.52 -1.79
C ILE A 18 -0.09 10.05 -3.22
N GLY A 19 0.65 10.64 -4.16
CA GLY A 19 0.58 10.25 -5.57
C GLY A 19 -0.68 10.74 -6.29
N ALA A 20 -1.08 10.03 -7.35
CA ALA A 20 -2.23 10.38 -8.19
C ALA A 20 -2.92 9.16 -8.83
N THR A 21 -4.24 9.25 -9.02
CA THR A 21 -5.02 8.22 -9.74
C THR A 21 -4.82 8.33 -11.25
N GLU A 22 -5.13 7.27 -11.99
CA GLU A 22 -5.08 7.28 -13.47
C GLU A 22 -5.96 8.39 -14.06
N GLU A 23 -7.14 8.63 -13.48
CA GLU A 23 -8.04 9.73 -13.90
C GLU A 23 -7.40 11.10 -13.72
N GLN A 24 -6.74 11.34 -12.58
CA GLN A 24 -6.04 12.59 -12.30
C GLN A 24 -4.84 12.80 -13.23
N LEU A 25 -4.11 11.71 -13.54
CA LEU A 25 -2.99 11.74 -14.46
C LEU A 25 -3.47 12.03 -15.90
N MET A 26 -4.52 11.34 -16.35
CA MET A 26 -5.14 11.59 -17.65
C MET A 26 -5.62 13.03 -17.79
N ASP A 27 -6.30 13.59 -16.78
CA ASP A 27 -6.75 14.97 -16.82
C ASP A 27 -5.57 15.95 -16.92
N LYS A 28 -4.53 15.76 -16.10
CA LYS A 28 -3.33 16.64 -16.09
C LYS A 28 -2.47 16.52 -17.33
N LEU A 29 -2.43 15.36 -17.96
CA LEU A 29 -1.75 15.11 -19.24
C LEU A 29 -2.63 15.43 -20.45
N ASN A 30 -3.89 15.85 -20.22
CA ASN A 30 -4.88 16.14 -21.25
C ASN A 30 -5.16 14.95 -22.20
N LEU A 31 -5.21 13.75 -21.63
CA LEU A 31 -5.49 12.48 -22.29
C LEU A 31 -6.97 12.10 -22.10
N LYS A 32 -7.86 12.65 -22.93
CA LYS A 32 -9.32 12.53 -22.72
C LYS A 32 -10.03 11.46 -23.56
N ASP A 33 -9.32 10.85 -24.50
CA ASP A 33 -9.91 9.94 -25.49
C ASP A 33 -9.57 8.47 -25.22
N LYS A 34 -10.25 7.54 -25.91
CA LYS A 34 -10.06 6.08 -25.77
C LYS A 34 -8.62 5.58 -25.98
N GLY A 35 -7.76 6.37 -26.64
CA GLY A 35 -6.32 6.09 -26.80
C GLY A 35 -5.44 6.61 -25.65
N GLY A 36 -5.99 7.40 -24.73
CA GLY A 36 -5.26 8.02 -23.64
C GLY A 36 -4.77 7.05 -22.57
N MET A 37 -5.56 6.00 -22.27
CA MET A 37 -5.16 4.99 -21.28
C MET A 37 -3.96 4.15 -21.73
N PRO A 38 -3.95 3.53 -22.94
CA PRO A 38 -2.77 2.84 -23.43
C PRO A 38 -1.53 3.73 -23.45
N TYR A 39 -1.67 4.97 -23.90
CA TYR A 39 -0.58 5.94 -23.91
C TYR A 39 -0.08 6.30 -22.50
N LEU A 40 -1.00 6.46 -21.52
CA LEU A 40 -0.62 6.69 -20.13
C LEU A 40 0.22 5.53 -19.58
N HIS A 41 -0.15 4.28 -19.89
CA HIS A 41 0.62 3.12 -19.43
C HIS A 41 2.01 3.08 -20.07
N GLU A 42 2.14 3.30 -21.38
CA GLU A 42 3.45 3.41 -22.05
C GLU A 42 4.31 4.52 -21.44
N LEU A 43 3.70 5.66 -21.13
CA LEU A 43 4.38 6.78 -20.50
C LEU A 43 4.84 6.46 -19.08
N LEU A 44 4.01 5.77 -18.28
CA LEU A 44 4.35 5.33 -16.93
C LEU A 44 5.48 4.29 -16.94
N ASP A 45 5.46 3.36 -17.90
CA ASP A 45 6.52 2.34 -18.06
C ASP A 45 7.85 3.01 -18.41
N SER A 46 7.85 3.91 -19.41
CA SER A 46 9.04 4.68 -19.77
C SER A 46 9.53 5.54 -18.60
N TYR A 47 8.62 6.17 -17.86
CA TYR A 47 8.98 6.97 -16.69
C TYR A 47 9.59 6.11 -15.56
N ALA A 48 9.09 4.89 -15.34
CA ALA A 48 9.62 3.96 -14.36
C ALA A 48 11.06 3.54 -14.66
N GLU A 49 11.41 3.32 -15.94
CA GLU A 49 12.79 3.04 -16.34
C GLU A 49 13.74 4.17 -15.95
N HIS A 50 13.33 5.43 -16.11
CA HIS A 50 14.14 6.59 -15.73
C HIS A 50 14.27 6.76 -14.22
N LEU A 51 13.20 6.47 -13.46
CA LEU A 51 13.23 6.50 -12.00
C LEU A 51 14.21 5.46 -11.44
N SER A 52 14.29 4.29 -12.06
CA SER A 52 15.15 3.19 -11.60
C SER A 52 16.63 3.60 -11.56
N LEU A 53 17.07 4.44 -12.50
CA LEU A 53 18.43 4.99 -12.55
C LEU A 53 18.76 5.89 -11.33
N LEU A 54 17.73 6.38 -10.64
CA LEU A 54 17.87 7.22 -9.44
C LEU A 54 17.62 6.43 -8.14
N GLY A 55 17.47 5.10 -8.22
CA GLY A 55 17.08 4.27 -7.08
C GLY A 55 15.64 4.51 -6.62
N LEU A 56 14.79 5.01 -7.52
CA LEU A 56 13.36 5.21 -7.30
C LEU A 56 12.57 4.18 -8.10
N LYS A 57 11.40 3.81 -7.59
CA LYS A 57 10.46 2.95 -8.30
C LYS A 57 9.07 3.58 -8.34
N LEU A 58 8.37 3.30 -9.43
CA LEU A 58 6.95 3.57 -9.54
C LEU A 58 6.19 2.43 -8.86
N ALA A 59 5.27 2.76 -7.96
CA ALA A 59 4.45 1.80 -7.22
C ALA A 59 2.96 2.17 -7.29
N ARG A 60 2.09 1.19 -7.04
CA ARG A 60 0.64 1.35 -7.06
C ARG A 60 0.03 0.94 -5.72
N ASN A 61 -0.77 1.84 -5.15
CA ASN A 61 -1.65 1.52 -4.04
C ASN A 61 -2.98 1.02 -4.62
N HIS A 62 -3.22 -0.28 -4.53
CA HIS A 62 -4.42 -0.92 -5.08
C HIS A 62 -5.70 -0.62 -4.29
N LEU A 63 -5.61 -0.20 -3.02
CA LEU A 63 -6.79 0.18 -2.23
C LEU A 63 -7.38 1.50 -2.71
N GLU A 64 -6.53 2.42 -3.16
CA GLU A 64 -6.91 3.77 -3.58
C GLU A 64 -6.76 3.96 -5.10
N ASN A 65 -6.37 2.92 -5.85
CA ASN A 65 -6.03 2.99 -7.28
C ASN A 65 -5.10 4.16 -7.64
N THR A 66 -4.09 4.37 -6.80
CA THR A 66 -3.22 5.54 -6.87
C THR A 66 -1.79 5.12 -7.17
N TRP A 67 -1.15 5.79 -8.14
CA TRP A 67 0.26 5.62 -8.48
C TRP A 67 1.12 6.60 -7.67
N PHE A 68 2.29 6.17 -7.23
CA PHE A 68 3.21 7.00 -6.45
C PHE A 68 4.67 6.59 -6.68
N ILE A 69 5.59 7.55 -6.48
CA ILE A 69 7.03 7.28 -6.49
C ILE A 69 7.44 6.83 -5.09
N THR A 70 8.24 5.78 -4.99
CA THR A 70 8.89 5.36 -3.75
C THR A 70 10.35 4.99 -3.99
N PHE A 71 11.10 4.73 -2.92
CA PHE A 71 12.46 4.22 -3.03
C PHE A 71 12.44 2.73 -3.37
N ASP A 72 13.45 2.29 -4.12
CA ASP A 72 13.73 0.87 -4.26
C ASP A 72 13.95 0.23 -2.87
N GLU A 73 13.56 -1.03 -2.69
CA GLU A 73 13.52 -1.73 -1.40
C GLU A 73 14.87 -1.75 -0.69
N GLU A 74 15.96 -1.85 -1.43
CA GLU A 74 17.32 -1.76 -0.90
C GLU A 74 17.60 -0.39 -0.25
N LEU A 75 17.05 0.70 -0.81
CA LEU A 75 17.16 2.06 -0.28
C LEU A 75 16.10 2.36 0.78
N HIS A 76 14.92 1.73 0.68
CA HIS A 76 13.83 1.85 1.66
C HIS A 76 14.18 1.21 3.01
N ALA A 77 15.11 0.24 3.04
CA ALA A 77 15.66 -0.31 4.27
C ALA A 77 16.66 0.64 4.96
N ILE A 78 17.33 1.52 4.19
CA ILE A 78 18.32 2.49 4.68
C ILE A 78 17.64 3.77 5.20
N GLY A 79 16.54 4.19 4.57
CA GLY A 79 15.71 5.29 5.05
C GLY A 79 14.73 4.81 6.12
N LYS A 80 14.64 5.50 7.27
CA LYS A 80 13.69 5.26 8.37
C LYS A 80 12.20 5.44 8.01
N VAL A 81 11.80 5.15 6.77
CA VAL A 81 10.48 5.43 6.18
C VAL A 81 9.51 4.26 6.41
N ASN A 82 10.01 3.04 6.68
CA ASN A 82 9.16 1.91 7.00
C ASN A 82 8.60 2.03 8.44
N PRO A 83 7.28 2.21 8.64
CA PRO A 83 6.68 2.37 9.97
C PRO A 83 6.79 1.11 10.84
N PHE A 84 7.18 -0.02 10.26
CA PHE A 84 7.38 -1.29 10.93
C PHE A 84 8.85 -1.59 11.28
N HIS A 85 9.81 -0.74 10.87
CA HIS A 85 11.22 -0.94 11.19
C HIS A 85 11.43 -0.97 12.71
N GLY A 86 11.96 -2.08 13.23
CA GLY A 86 12.10 -2.32 14.68
C GLY A 86 10.78 -2.51 15.44
N ARG A 87 9.63 -2.53 14.76
CA ARG A 87 8.28 -2.68 15.35
C ARG A 87 7.61 -3.97 14.89
N THR A 88 8.31 -5.10 14.99
CA THR A 88 7.83 -6.44 14.59
C THR A 88 6.46 -6.77 15.18
N ARG A 89 6.16 -6.32 16.41
CA ARG A 89 4.84 -6.46 17.04
C ARG A 89 3.71 -5.92 16.16
N LEU A 90 3.86 -4.71 15.62
CA LEU A 90 2.85 -4.05 14.80
C LEU A 90 2.74 -4.72 13.43
N ALA A 91 3.87 -5.09 12.82
CA ALA A 91 3.90 -5.81 11.55
C ALA A 91 3.12 -7.12 11.65
N SER A 92 3.40 -7.95 12.67
CA SER A 92 2.69 -9.22 12.86
C SER A 92 1.20 -9.02 13.14
N THR A 93 0.82 -7.96 13.84
CA THR A 93 -0.61 -7.66 14.10
C THR A 93 -1.33 -7.20 12.83
N LEU A 94 -0.69 -6.40 11.98
CA LEU A 94 -1.26 -6.04 10.69
C LEU A 94 -1.38 -7.26 9.77
N VAL A 95 -0.38 -8.15 9.73
CA VAL A 95 -0.47 -9.42 8.99
C VAL A 95 -1.66 -10.25 9.49
N ALA A 96 -1.88 -10.36 10.80
CA ALA A 96 -3.04 -11.09 11.31
C ALA A 96 -4.38 -10.45 10.94
N ILE A 97 -4.46 -9.12 10.85
CA ILE A 97 -5.63 -8.41 10.34
C ILE A 97 -5.86 -8.75 8.85
N LEU A 98 -4.82 -8.71 8.03
CA LEU A 98 -4.90 -9.07 6.61
C LEU A 98 -5.37 -10.52 6.43
N VAL A 99 -4.79 -11.46 7.18
CA VAL A 99 -5.21 -12.86 7.16
C VAL A 99 -6.67 -13.02 7.57
N ALA A 100 -7.09 -12.34 8.65
CA ALA A 100 -8.49 -12.38 9.08
C ALA A 100 -9.43 -11.82 8.00
N MET A 101 -9.03 -10.77 7.28
CA MET A 101 -9.82 -10.22 6.17
C MET A 101 -9.99 -11.20 5.02
N ILE A 102 -8.93 -11.92 4.67
CA ILE A 102 -8.96 -12.92 3.60
C ILE A 102 -9.86 -14.10 3.97
N CYS A 103 -9.77 -14.57 5.22
CA CYS A 103 -10.51 -15.75 5.65
C CYS A 103 -11.97 -15.46 6.01
N ASP A 104 -12.24 -14.31 6.63
CA ASP A 104 -13.50 -14.06 7.33
C ASP A 104 -14.25 -12.83 6.77
N GLY A 105 -13.68 -12.13 5.79
CA GLY A 105 -14.27 -10.96 5.11
C GLY A 105 -13.74 -9.61 5.59
N ASP A 106 -14.15 -8.54 4.91
CA ASP A 106 -13.51 -7.21 4.88
C ASP A 106 -13.45 -6.43 6.21
N SER A 107 -14.06 -6.94 7.28
CA SER A 107 -14.12 -6.27 8.59
C SER A 107 -14.01 -7.27 9.75
N PRO A 108 -12.81 -7.84 9.97
CA PRO A 108 -12.58 -8.83 11.01
C PRO A 108 -12.73 -8.22 12.40
N ARG A 109 -13.15 -9.06 13.34
CA ARG A 109 -13.27 -8.67 14.74
C ARG A 109 -11.92 -8.69 15.46
N ILE A 110 -11.72 -7.81 16.45
CA ILE A 110 -10.50 -7.79 17.29
C ILE A 110 -10.29 -9.17 17.94
N SER A 111 -11.38 -9.80 18.41
CA SER A 111 -11.35 -11.16 18.97
C SER A 111 -10.74 -12.20 18.02
N ARG A 112 -11.04 -12.11 16.72
CA ARG A 112 -10.52 -13.01 15.69
C ARG A 112 -9.05 -12.74 15.38
N VAL A 113 -8.67 -11.47 15.25
CA VAL A 113 -7.26 -11.07 15.08
C VAL A 113 -6.42 -11.55 16.27
N LYS A 114 -6.96 -11.48 17.49
CA LYS A 114 -6.32 -11.98 18.69
C LYS A 114 -6.07 -13.48 18.66
N GLU A 115 -7.03 -14.25 18.15
CA GLU A 115 -6.92 -15.70 17.95
C GLU A 115 -5.76 -16.04 16.99
N ILE A 116 -5.74 -15.39 15.82
CA ILE A 116 -4.68 -15.58 14.82
C ILE A 116 -3.31 -15.20 15.39
N ARG A 117 -3.24 -14.09 16.15
CA ARG A 117 -2.00 -13.64 16.80
C ARG A 117 -1.51 -14.54 17.91
N ARG A 118 -2.38 -15.37 18.49
CA ARG A 118 -2.10 -16.17 19.69
C ARG A 118 -1.47 -15.34 20.82
N LYS A 119 -1.92 -14.10 20.98
CA LYS A 119 -1.36 -13.12 21.94
C LYS A 119 -2.40 -12.76 23.00
N LYS A 120 -1.95 -12.66 24.25
CA LYS A 120 -2.84 -12.38 25.40
C LYS A 120 -3.56 -11.03 25.28
N ASP A 121 -2.86 -10.02 24.76
CA ASP A 121 -3.40 -8.68 24.52
C ASP A 121 -2.86 -8.09 23.22
N ILE A 122 -3.77 -7.54 22.42
CA ILE A 122 -3.50 -6.86 21.15
C ILE A 122 -4.02 -5.43 21.13
N LEU A 123 -4.72 -4.95 22.16
CA LEU A 123 -5.40 -3.66 22.13
C LEU A 123 -4.42 -2.49 21.94
N MET A 124 -3.24 -2.57 22.56
CA MET A 124 -2.19 -1.57 22.33
C MET A 124 -1.66 -1.62 20.90
N ASP A 125 -1.53 -2.80 20.29
CA ASP A 125 -1.12 -2.94 18.89
C ASP A 125 -2.18 -2.33 17.95
N ILE A 126 -3.46 -2.58 18.23
CA ILE A 126 -4.59 -2.01 17.48
C ILE A 126 -4.63 -0.49 17.61
N LYS A 127 -4.42 0.05 18.82
CA LYS A 127 -4.34 1.49 19.06
C LYS A 127 -3.20 2.10 18.26
N ASP A 128 -1.99 1.54 18.35
CA ASP A 128 -0.82 2.07 17.62
C ASP A 128 -1.02 2.02 16.09
N LEU A 129 -1.64 0.96 15.56
CA LEU A 129 -1.97 0.87 14.13
C LEU A 129 -3.04 1.89 13.71
N THR A 130 -3.98 2.20 14.61
CA THR A 130 -4.99 3.25 14.41
C THR A 130 -4.35 4.63 14.40
N ASP A 131 -3.46 4.91 15.35
CA ASP A 131 -2.73 6.18 15.47
C ASP A 131 -1.80 6.41 14.25
N LEU A 132 -1.27 5.33 13.66
CA LEU A 132 -0.53 5.39 12.40
C LEU A 132 -1.43 5.66 11.17
N GLY A 133 -2.76 5.61 11.33
CA GLY A 133 -3.73 5.78 10.27
C GLY A 133 -3.82 4.58 9.31
N LEU A 134 -3.37 3.41 9.75
CA LEU A 134 -3.36 2.19 8.94
C LEU A 134 -4.68 1.42 9.02
N ILE A 135 -5.36 1.53 10.16
CA ILE A 135 -6.67 0.92 10.37
C ILE A 135 -7.60 1.91 11.05
N SER A 136 -8.89 1.60 11.05
CA SER A 136 -9.86 2.17 11.98
C SER A 136 -10.65 1.07 12.66
N VAL A 137 -11.14 1.37 13.86
CA VAL A 137 -11.93 0.46 14.67
C VAL A 137 -13.32 1.07 14.86
N ASP A 138 -14.35 0.26 14.63
CA ASP A 138 -15.75 0.59 14.92
C ASP A 138 -16.34 -0.51 15.81
N GLY A 139 -16.51 -0.21 17.10
CA GLY A 139 -16.83 -1.24 18.10
C GLY A 139 -15.74 -2.31 18.21
N ASP A 140 -16.06 -3.54 17.80
CA ASP A 140 -15.15 -4.69 17.76
C ASP A 140 -14.60 -4.96 16.34
N GLU A 141 -15.02 -4.21 15.33
CA GLU A 141 -14.66 -4.44 13.93
C GLU A 141 -13.48 -3.56 13.49
N ILE A 142 -12.56 -4.15 12.73
CA ILE A 142 -11.37 -3.48 12.20
C ILE A 142 -11.54 -3.29 10.70
N LYS A 143 -11.28 -2.07 10.21
CA LYS A 143 -11.25 -1.74 8.77
C LYS A 143 -9.86 -1.26 8.38
N LEU A 144 -9.36 -1.72 7.22
CA LEU A 144 -8.13 -1.18 6.63
C LEU A 144 -8.37 0.24 6.13
N ARG A 145 -7.34 1.07 6.26
CA ARG A 145 -7.27 2.36 5.58
C ARG A 145 -6.37 2.24 4.37
N GLY A 146 -6.66 3.03 3.33
CA GLY A 146 -5.87 3.03 2.10
C GLY A 146 -4.39 3.31 2.32
N LYS A 147 -4.04 4.00 3.42
CA LYS A 147 -2.66 4.24 3.85
C LYS A 147 -1.78 2.97 3.92
N VAL A 148 -2.37 1.81 4.18
CA VAL A 148 -1.65 0.52 4.23
C VAL A 148 -1.00 0.18 2.89
N GLY A 149 -1.65 0.49 1.76
CA GLY A 149 -1.14 0.17 0.43
C GLY A 149 0.10 0.99 0.01
N TYR A 150 0.51 1.99 0.80
CA TYR A 150 1.79 2.68 0.59
C TYR A 150 2.97 2.01 1.32
N TYR A 151 2.69 1.08 2.23
CA TYR A 151 3.71 0.40 3.02
C TYR A 151 3.80 -1.09 2.74
N ILE A 152 2.78 -1.68 2.12
CA ILE A 152 2.68 -3.10 1.82
C ILE A 152 2.23 -3.27 0.38
N ASN A 153 2.94 -4.10 -0.38
CA ASN A 153 2.47 -4.62 -1.65
C ASN A 153 1.38 -5.67 -1.37
N LEU A 154 0.12 -5.26 -1.40
CA LEU A 154 -1.00 -6.14 -1.05
C LEU A 154 -1.17 -7.29 -2.04
N LEU A 155 -0.93 -7.07 -3.35
CA LEU A 155 -1.05 -8.15 -4.34
C LEU A 155 -0.02 -9.24 -4.08
N GLU A 156 1.23 -8.85 -3.92
CA GLU A 156 2.31 -9.81 -3.61
C GLU A 156 2.09 -10.51 -2.26
N PHE A 157 1.57 -9.79 -1.25
CA PHE A 157 1.17 -10.41 0.00
C PHE A 157 0.10 -11.50 -0.21
N MET A 158 -0.92 -11.23 -1.02
CA MET A 158 -1.99 -12.19 -1.32
C MET A 158 -1.44 -13.41 -2.05
N ASP A 159 -0.61 -13.21 -3.08
CA ASP A 159 0.01 -14.30 -3.85
C ASP A 159 0.88 -15.21 -2.98
N LEU A 160 1.72 -14.60 -2.13
CA LEU A 160 2.55 -15.33 -1.16
C LEU A 160 1.69 -16.06 -0.13
N PHE A 161 0.61 -15.45 0.35
CA PHE A 161 -0.26 -16.06 1.34
C PHE A 161 -1.07 -17.22 0.77
N GLU A 162 -1.56 -17.11 -0.46
CA GLU A 162 -2.23 -18.21 -1.16
C GLU A 162 -1.28 -19.40 -1.35
N THR A 163 -0.03 -19.12 -1.74
CA THR A 163 1.01 -20.14 -1.88
C THR A 163 1.27 -20.84 -0.55
N PHE A 164 1.42 -20.07 0.54
CA PHE A 164 1.59 -20.62 1.88
C PHE A 164 0.41 -21.50 2.33
N LEU A 165 -0.83 -21.11 2.02
CA LEU A 165 -2.00 -21.91 2.36
C LEU A 165 -2.00 -23.25 1.61
N ARG A 166 -1.66 -23.26 0.32
CA ARG A 166 -1.57 -24.48 -0.51
C ARG A 166 -0.47 -25.44 -0.06
N GLU A 167 0.63 -24.92 0.50
CA GLU A 167 1.74 -25.76 0.99
C GLU A 167 1.44 -26.40 2.35
N LYS A 168 0.59 -25.77 3.16
CA LYS A 168 0.27 -26.24 4.52
C LYS A 168 -0.99 -27.07 4.66
N TYR A 169 -1.92 -26.97 3.71
CA TYR A 169 -3.24 -27.61 3.73
C TYR A 169 -3.54 -28.26 2.40
#